data_AF-A0A2T2V7D8-F1
#
_entry.id   AF-A0A2T2V7D8-F1
#
_cell.length_a   1.000
_cell.length_b   1.000
_cell.length_c   1.000
_cell.angle_alpha   90.00
_cell.angle_beta   90.00
_cell.angle_gamma   90.00
#
_symmetry.space_group_name_H-M   'P 1'
#
loop_
_entity.id
_entity.type
_entity.pdbx_description
1 polymer ?
#
loop_
_entity_poly.entity_id
_entity_poly.type
_entity_poly.pdbx_seq_one_letter_code
_entity_poly.pdbx_strand_id
1 'polypeptide(L)'
;MRVFLALLFWACLSSCNASDDIYGPAQPGKGPGGSDYQHAKVRITDRAEGANGYWVFQPANPTPDSADVVVMNHGWGAYNPASYGGWIRHIVRKGSIVIYTRYQYSMATLPRYFNQNAETEITASHGEILSVFDRYNSGHGNPVIWRARWASQTNAVDYFCYWKLFDALKACALAAHYCNYAFGNTEEQRYMGQWSDGTPVKELTVLDTLE
;
A
#
# COMPACT_ATOMS: atom_id res chain seq x y z
N MET A 1 -22.40 -39.23 -57.26
CA MET A 1 -21.47 -39.92 -56.34
C MET A 1 -20.65 -38.85 -55.62
N ARG A 2 -21.07 -38.43 -54.42
CA ARG A 2 -20.36 -37.43 -53.60
C ARG A 2 -19.80 -38.16 -52.37
N VAL A 3 -18.49 -38.32 -52.34
CA VAL A 3 -17.75 -38.91 -51.22
C VAL A 3 -17.59 -37.83 -50.15
N PHE A 4 -18.16 -38.06 -48.97
CA PHE A 4 -17.88 -37.23 -47.79
C PHE A 4 -16.68 -37.83 -47.06
N LEU A 5 -15.58 -37.07 -47.03
CA LEU A 5 -14.39 -37.37 -46.26
C LEU A 5 -14.62 -36.86 -44.82
N ALA A 6 -14.81 -37.77 -43.86
CA ALA A 6 -14.89 -37.41 -42.45
C ALA A 6 -13.48 -37.26 -41.88
N LEU A 7 -13.05 -36.01 -41.66
CA LEU A 7 -11.83 -35.71 -40.91
C LEU A 7 -12.14 -35.85 -39.41
N LEU A 8 -11.59 -36.89 -38.78
CA LEU A 8 -11.59 -37.06 -37.32
C LEU A 8 -10.65 -36.01 -36.71
N PHE A 9 -11.25 -34.99 -36.09
CA PHE A 9 -10.53 -34.04 -35.23
C PHE A 9 -10.18 -34.73 -33.91
N TRP A 10 -8.93 -35.17 -33.78
CA TRP A 10 -8.39 -35.61 -32.50
C TRP A 10 -8.11 -34.37 -31.66
N ALA A 11 -9.04 -34.02 -30.76
CA ALA A 11 -8.80 -33.00 -29.77
C ALA A 11 -7.73 -33.51 -28.79
N CYS A 12 -6.51 -33.00 -28.95
CA CYS A 12 -5.48 -33.12 -27.93
C CYS A 12 -5.95 -32.26 -26.74
N LEU A 13 -6.49 -32.91 -25.71
CA LEU A 13 -6.71 -32.27 -24.41
C LEU A 13 -5.33 -31.93 -23.84
N SER A 14 -4.83 -30.74 -24.15
CA SER A 14 -3.71 -30.16 -23.41
C SER A 14 -4.18 -29.96 -21.98
N SER A 15 -3.80 -30.88 -21.09
CA SER A 15 -3.88 -30.67 -19.65
C SER A 15 -3.19 -29.34 -19.34
N CYS A 16 -3.97 -28.37 -18.90
CA CYS A 16 -3.45 -27.13 -18.34
C CYS A 16 -2.86 -27.52 -16.99
N ASN A 17 -1.55 -27.79 -16.93
CA ASN A 17 -0.87 -27.91 -15.65
C ASN A 17 -0.92 -26.53 -15.00
N ALA A 18 -1.59 -26.41 -13.85
CA ALA A 18 -1.38 -25.30 -12.95
C ALA A 18 0.11 -25.28 -12.61
N SER A 19 0.78 -24.14 -12.72
CA SER A 19 2.18 -24.05 -12.33
C SER A 19 2.29 -24.28 -10.82
N ASP A 20 3.26 -25.09 -10.40
CA ASP A 20 3.65 -25.31 -8.99
C ASP A 20 4.40 -24.09 -8.41
N ASP A 21 4.09 -22.88 -8.89
CA ASP A 21 4.77 -21.68 -8.44
C ASP A 21 4.37 -21.37 -6.99
N ILE A 22 5.37 -21.23 -6.11
CA ILE A 22 5.15 -20.79 -4.73
C ILE A 22 4.97 -19.28 -4.73
N TYR A 23 3.80 -18.80 -4.32
CA TYR A 23 3.49 -17.38 -4.21
C TYR A 23 3.44 -16.93 -2.75
N GLY A 24 3.77 -15.65 -2.55
CA GLY A 24 3.72 -15.02 -1.23
C GLY A 24 2.30 -14.98 -0.65
N PRO A 25 2.18 -14.76 0.67
CA PRO A 25 0.90 -14.68 1.35
C PRO A 25 -0.08 -13.71 0.68
N ALA A 26 -1.32 -14.16 0.47
CA ALA A 26 -2.40 -13.30 0.02
C ALA A 26 -2.82 -12.32 1.13
N GLN A 27 -3.38 -11.16 0.75
CA GLN A 27 -3.92 -10.21 1.72
C GLN A 27 -4.96 -10.90 2.62
N PRO A 28 -4.89 -10.76 3.96
CA PRO A 28 -5.90 -11.32 4.86
C PRO A 28 -7.31 -10.84 4.52
N GLY A 29 -8.31 -11.68 4.77
CA GLY A 29 -9.71 -11.31 4.53
C GLY A 29 -10.25 -10.26 5.53
N LYS A 30 -9.71 -10.22 6.75
CA LYS A 30 -10.19 -9.39 7.86
C LYS A 30 -9.05 -8.98 8.79
N GLY A 31 -9.31 -7.99 9.64
CA GLY A 31 -8.38 -7.55 10.69
C GLY A 31 -7.33 -6.56 10.19
N PRO A 32 -6.30 -6.27 11.00
CA PRO A 32 -5.24 -5.34 10.60
C PRO A 32 -4.53 -5.80 9.32
N GLY A 33 -4.38 -4.89 8.35
CA GLY A 33 -3.83 -5.20 7.02
C GLY A 33 -4.78 -5.98 6.10
N GLY A 34 -5.98 -6.29 6.58
CA GLY A 34 -6.99 -7.07 5.88
C GLY A 34 -7.75 -6.31 4.78
N SER A 35 -8.45 -7.09 3.96
CA SER A 35 -9.24 -6.62 2.81
C SER A 35 -10.71 -6.37 3.12
N ASP A 36 -11.08 -6.35 4.40
CA ASP A 36 -12.38 -5.97 4.97
C ASP A 36 -12.61 -4.46 4.89
N TYR A 37 -12.63 -3.96 3.65
CA TYR A 37 -12.81 -2.56 3.33
C TYR A 37 -14.26 -2.13 3.55
N GLN A 38 -14.46 -1.04 4.29
CA GLN A 38 -15.76 -0.42 4.53
C GLN A 38 -16.23 0.44 3.35
N HIS A 39 -15.29 0.93 2.53
CA HIS A 39 -15.57 1.84 1.43
C HIS A 39 -15.08 1.28 0.09
N ALA A 40 -15.94 1.33 -0.93
CA ALA A 40 -15.66 0.77 -2.25
C ALA A 40 -14.88 1.71 -3.17
N LYS A 41 -14.92 3.03 -2.91
CA LYS A 41 -14.32 4.06 -3.76
C LYS A 41 -13.48 5.03 -2.94
N VAL A 42 -12.62 5.75 -3.66
CA VAL A 42 -11.83 6.86 -3.15
C VAL A 42 -12.17 8.08 -3.98
N ARG A 43 -12.57 9.17 -3.34
CA ARG A 43 -12.70 10.49 -3.95
C ARG A 43 -11.37 11.23 -3.77
N ILE A 44 -10.87 11.86 -4.83
CA ILE A 44 -9.59 12.56 -4.83
C ILE A 44 -9.86 14.04 -5.06
N THR A 45 -9.28 14.90 -4.22
CA THR A 45 -9.17 16.34 -4.46
C THR A 45 -7.71 16.65 -4.73
N ASP A 46 -7.43 17.27 -5.87
CA ASP A 46 -6.08 17.72 -6.25
C ASP A 46 -5.95 19.22 -5.98
N ARG A 47 -5.02 19.59 -5.10
CA ARG A 47 -4.60 20.96 -4.80
C ARG A 47 -3.08 21.08 -4.91
N ALA A 48 -2.46 20.28 -5.77
CA ALA A 48 -1.02 20.11 -5.84
C ALA A 48 -0.34 21.03 -6.87
N GLU A 49 -0.86 22.23 -7.12
CA GLU A 49 -0.35 23.15 -8.15
C GLU A 49 1.09 23.63 -7.88
N GLY A 50 1.50 23.70 -6.61
CA GLY A 50 2.81 24.18 -6.17
C GLY A 50 3.54 23.23 -5.20
N ALA A 51 4.73 23.66 -4.76
CA ALA A 51 5.59 22.96 -3.79
C ALA A 51 5.06 22.95 -2.34
N ASN A 52 3.91 23.58 -2.12
CA ASN A 52 3.14 23.64 -0.88
C ASN A 52 1.74 23.01 -1.05
N GLY A 53 1.51 22.34 -2.18
CA GLY A 53 0.23 21.76 -2.51
C GLY A 53 0.00 20.41 -1.84
N TYR A 54 -1.16 19.81 -2.07
CA TYR A 54 -1.51 18.51 -1.48
C TYR A 54 -2.60 17.80 -2.29
N TRP A 55 -2.74 16.50 -2.04
CA TRP A 55 -3.90 15.72 -2.45
C TRP A 55 -4.70 15.29 -1.22
N VAL A 56 -6.02 15.29 -1.33
CA VAL A 56 -6.92 14.74 -0.31
C VAL A 56 -7.63 13.52 -0.88
N PHE A 57 -7.43 12.37 -0.25
CA PHE A 57 -8.08 11.11 -0.59
C PHE A 57 -9.14 10.81 0.48
N GLN A 58 -10.39 10.69 0.07
CA GLN A 58 -11.53 10.54 0.97
C GLN A 58 -12.28 9.24 0.71
N PRO A 59 -12.79 8.56 1.76
CA PRO A 59 -13.61 7.38 1.58
C PRO A 59 -14.92 7.72 0.85
N ALA A 60 -15.31 6.87 -0.09
CA ALA A 60 -16.54 7.02 -0.84
C ALA A 60 -17.22 5.68 -1.10
N ASN A 61 -18.54 5.71 -1.23
CA ASN A 61 -19.39 4.55 -1.43
C ASN A 61 -19.25 3.45 -0.34
N PRO A 62 -19.90 3.62 0.83
CA PRO A 62 -20.60 4.83 1.28
C PRO A 62 -19.61 5.94 1.64
N THR A 63 -20.05 7.20 1.69
CA THR A 63 -19.24 8.29 2.26
C THR A 63 -19.58 8.38 3.75
N PRO A 64 -18.59 8.34 4.65
CA PRO A 64 -18.85 8.47 6.08
C PRO A 64 -19.13 9.93 6.45
N ASP A 65 -19.91 10.15 7.51
CA ASP A 65 -20.18 11.49 8.06
C ASP A 65 -18.95 12.10 8.74
N SER A 66 -18.06 11.25 9.26
CA SER A 66 -16.78 11.62 9.87
C SER A 66 -15.74 10.52 9.65
N ALA A 67 -14.45 10.89 9.63
CA ALA A 67 -13.34 9.94 9.45
C ALA A 67 -12.07 10.47 10.14
N ASP A 68 -11.23 9.55 10.65
CA ASP A 68 -9.90 9.90 11.13
C ASP A 68 -9.04 10.42 9.97
N VAL A 69 -8.15 11.37 10.25
CA VAL A 69 -7.25 11.95 9.25
C VAL A 69 -5.84 11.39 9.43
N VAL A 70 -5.20 11.01 8.32
CA VAL A 70 -3.80 10.59 8.23
C VAL A 70 -3.07 11.57 7.31
N VAL A 71 -2.09 12.29 7.84
CA VAL A 71 -1.19 13.12 7.03
C VAL A 71 0.00 12.27 6.61
N MET A 72 0.16 12.07 5.31
CA MET A 72 1.20 11.24 4.72
C MET A 72 2.22 12.11 4.00
N ASN A 73 3.40 12.23 4.60
CA ASN A 73 4.55 12.90 3.99
C ASN A 73 5.32 11.88 3.14
N HIS A 74 5.65 12.27 1.91
CA HIS A 74 6.40 11.40 1.00
C HIS A 74 7.90 11.40 1.30
N GLY A 75 8.64 10.41 0.79
CA GLY A 75 10.11 10.42 0.77
C GLY A 75 10.68 11.37 -0.29
N TRP A 76 12.01 11.55 -0.30
CA TRP A 76 12.65 12.42 -1.28
C TRP A 76 12.43 11.93 -2.72
N GLY A 77 11.86 12.79 -3.56
CA GLY A 77 11.56 12.47 -4.95
C GLY A 77 10.26 11.68 -5.14
N ALA A 78 9.62 11.17 -4.10
CA ALA A 78 8.35 10.45 -4.19
C ALA A 78 7.12 11.36 -4.18
N TYR A 79 7.20 12.59 -4.69
CA TYR A 79 6.07 13.55 -4.68
C TYR A 79 4.87 13.19 -5.57
N ASN A 80 4.90 12.06 -6.28
CA ASN A 80 3.74 11.51 -6.99
C ASN A 80 3.01 10.48 -6.10
N PRO A 81 1.73 10.70 -5.73
CA PRO A 81 1.02 9.82 -4.80
C PRO A 81 0.85 8.38 -5.31
N ALA A 82 1.01 8.12 -6.61
CA ALA A 82 1.06 6.75 -7.13
C ALA A 82 2.13 5.89 -6.45
N SER A 83 3.24 6.49 -6.01
CA SER A 83 4.32 5.81 -5.29
C SER A 83 3.88 5.09 -4.02
N TYR A 84 2.86 5.62 -3.33
CA TYR A 84 2.28 5.05 -2.10
C TYR A 84 0.83 4.62 -2.30
N GLY A 85 0.38 4.54 -3.55
CA GLY A 85 -1.05 4.52 -3.83
C GLY A 85 -1.77 3.27 -3.33
N GLY A 86 -1.08 2.13 -3.18
CA GLY A 86 -1.60 0.93 -2.53
C GLY A 86 -1.96 1.22 -1.07
N TRP A 87 -1.02 1.81 -0.32
CA TRP A 87 -1.22 2.16 1.08
C TRP A 87 -2.27 3.26 1.26
N ILE A 88 -2.23 4.32 0.45
CA ILE A 88 -3.26 5.37 0.44
C ILE A 88 -4.64 4.74 0.20
N ARG A 89 -4.76 3.86 -0.79
CA ARG A 89 -6.02 3.17 -1.08
C ARG A 89 -6.47 2.31 0.09
N HIS A 90 -5.55 1.59 0.73
CA HIS A 90 -5.86 0.73 1.87
C HIS A 90 -6.43 1.55 3.04
N ILE A 91 -5.69 2.56 3.50
CA ILE A 91 -6.08 3.45 4.61
C ILE A 91 -7.45 4.08 4.33
N VAL A 92 -7.65 4.61 3.11
CA VAL A 92 -8.90 5.29 2.76
C VAL A 92 -10.07 4.33 2.71
N ARG A 93 -9.87 3.14 2.15
CA ARG A 93 -10.94 2.14 2.06
C ARG A 93 -11.28 1.49 3.41
N LYS A 94 -10.40 1.58 4.40
CA LYS A 94 -10.66 1.22 5.80
C LYS A 94 -11.37 2.33 6.60
N GLY A 95 -11.53 3.52 6.03
CA GLY A 95 -12.39 4.58 6.59
C GLY A 95 -11.69 5.88 6.99
N SER A 96 -10.41 6.03 6.68
CA SER A 96 -9.68 7.28 6.97
C SER A 96 -9.62 8.25 5.78
N ILE A 97 -9.47 9.53 6.07
CA ILE A 97 -9.06 10.53 5.08
C ILE A 97 -7.52 10.57 5.05
N VAL A 98 -6.92 10.52 3.87
CA VAL A 98 -5.48 10.71 3.70
C VAL A 98 -5.20 12.06 3.06
N ILE A 99 -4.36 12.86 3.69
CA ILE A 99 -3.80 14.09 3.11
C ILE A 99 -2.36 13.78 2.72
N TYR A 100 -2.07 13.81 1.43
CA TYR A 100 -0.73 13.58 0.89
C TYR A 100 -0.09 14.93 0.57
N THR A 101 0.92 15.33 1.34
CA THR A 101 1.56 16.65 1.19
C THR A 101 2.53 16.64 0.02
N ARG A 102 2.54 17.69 -0.80
CA ARG A 102 3.56 17.91 -1.84
C ARG A 102 4.50 19.00 -1.36
N TYR A 103 5.50 18.66 -0.54
CA TYR A 103 6.51 19.62 -0.08
C TYR A 103 7.69 19.76 -1.06
N GLN A 104 7.76 18.87 -2.05
CA GLN A 104 8.76 18.84 -3.12
C GLN A 104 8.06 18.98 -4.48
N TYR A 105 8.34 20.05 -5.22
CA TYR A 105 7.75 20.24 -6.55
C TYR A 105 8.44 19.36 -7.61
N SER A 106 9.76 19.28 -7.53
CA SER A 106 10.59 18.50 -8.46
C SER A 106 11.91 18.06 -7.79
N MET A 107 12.74 17.32 -8.53
CA MET A 107 14.09 16.97 -8.06
C MET A 107 14.99 18.20 -7.84
N ALA A 108 14.66 19.34 -8.45
CA ALA A 108 15.42 20.58 -8.29
C ALA A 108 15.05 21.35 -7.02
N THR A 109 13.97 20.98 -6.31
CA THR A 109 13.66 21.59 -5.00
C THR A 109 14.78 21.23 -4.03
N LEU A 110 15.55 22.25 -3.63
CA LEU A 110 16.70 22.04 -2.74
C LEU A 110 16.23 21.66 -1.33
N PRO A 111 16.96 20.76 -0.62
CA PRO A 111 16.58 20.29 0.71
C PRO A 111 16.31 21.41 1.73
N ARG A 112 17.03 22.54 1.64
CA ARG A 112 16.83 23.70 2.50
C ARG A 112 15.42 24.32 2.42
N TYR A 113 14.67 24.03 1.35
CA TYR A 113 13.30 24.50 1.18
C TYR A 113 12.24 23.50 1.68
N PHE A 114 12.62 22.27 2.05
CA PHE A 114 11.63 21.29 2.55
C PHE A 114 10.96 21.78 3.83
N ASN A 115 11.76 22.29 4.77
CA ASN A 115 11.26 22.80 6.06
C ASN A 115 10.45 24.09 5.90
N GLN A 116 10.76 24.91 4.89
CA GLN A 116 10.01 26.13 4.59
C GLN A 116 8.68 25.83 3.88
N ASN A 117 8.62 24.76 3.07
CA ASN A 117 7.41 24.34 2.38
C ASN A 117 6.46 23.50 3.25
N ALA A 118 6.99 22.86 4.29
CA ALA A 118 6.27 21.96 5.20
C ALA A 118 6.06 22.60 6.58
N GLU A 119 5.68 23.88 6.64
CA GLU A 119 5.57 24.66 7.88
C GLU A 119 4.98 23.82 9.03
N THR A 120 5.83 23.56 10.04
CA THR A 120 5.74 22.62 11.18
C THR A 120 6.36 21.21 10.96
N GLU A 121 7.55 21.03 11.56
CA GLU A 121 8.43 19.86 11.49
C GLU A 121 7.73 18.49 11.55
N ILE A 122 7.97 17.68 10.51
CA ILE A 122 8.09 16.22 10.61
C ILE A 122 9.21 15.81 9.63
N THR A 123 10.36 15.35 10.13
CA THR A 123 11.43 14.79 9.29
C THR A 123 11.35 13.26 9.25
N ALA A 124 11.33 12.69 8.05
CA ALA A 124 11.60 11.27 7.82
C ALA A 124 12.88 11.14 6.96
N SER A 125 13.92 10.49 7.49
CA SER A 125 15.16 10.21 6.74
C SER A 125 15.29 8.72 6.41
N HIS A 126 15.27 8.43 5.09
CA HIS A 126 15.65 7.21 4.36
C HIS A 126 14.85 5.91 4.57
N GLY A 127 14.43 5.32 3.43
CA GLY A 127 13.80 4.00 3.31
C GLY A 127 12.34 4.08 2.86
N GLU A 128 12.08 4.21 1.55
CA GLU A 128 10.72 4.39 1.06
C GLU A 128 9.93 3.06 1.05
N ILE A 129 8.85 3.01 1.82
CA ILE A 129 7.83 1.95 1.78
C ILE A 129 6.89 2.26 0.61
N LEU A 130 7.32 1.91 -0.59
CA LEU A 130 6.54 2.14 -1.81
C LEU A 130 5.56 1.00 -2.02
N SER A 131 4.32 1.34 -2.35
CA SER A 131 3.27 0.40 -2.78
C SER A 131 2.56 1.01 -3.97
N VAL A 132 3.10 0.78 -5.18
CA VAL A 132 2.66 1.52 -6.37
C VAL A 132 1.20 1.23 -6.73
N PHE A 133 0.44 2.28 -7.03
CA PHE A 133 -0.90 2.19 -7.62
C PHE A 133 -1.12 3.30 -8.65
N ASP A 134 -1.03 2.95 -9.93
CA ASP A 134 -1.01 3.90 -11.05
C ASP A 134 -2.28 4.74 -11.21
N ARG A 135 -3.41 4.33 -10.61
CA ARG A 135 -4.64 5.14 -10.64
C ARG A 135 -4.47 6.49 -9.94
N TYR A 136 -3.51 6.62 -9.04
CA TYR A 136 -3.20 7.87 -8.35
C TYR A 136 -2.03 8.63 -8.98
N ASN A 137 -1.67 8.29 -10.23
CA ASN A 137 -0.58 8.95 -10.93
C ASN A 137 -0.92 10.42 -11.24
N SER A 138 -0.09 11.34 -10.73
CA SER A 138 -0.21 12.78 -10.99
C SER A 138 0.36 13.24 -12.35
N GLY A 139 0.90 12.33 -13.15
CA GLY A 139 1.57 12.64 -14.43
C GLY A 139 3.02 13.09 -14.28
N HIS A 140 3.47 13.41 -13.06
CA HIS A 140 4.85 13.77 -12.79
C HIS A 140 5.76 12.53 -12.63
N GLY A 141 6.98 12.62 -13.17
CA GLY A 141 7.95 11.53 -13.14
C GLY A 141 9.37 12.00 -12.86
N ASN A 142 10.17 11.14 -12.24
CA ASN A 142 11.60 11.29 -11.99
C ASN A 142 12.22 9.91 -11.71
N PRO A 143 13.56 9.77 -11.60
CA PRO A 143 14.20 8.47 -11.39
C PRO A 143 13.71 7.67 -10.18
N VAL A 144 13.34 8.32 -9.06
CA VAL A 144 12.75 7.65 -7.88
C VAL A 144 11.37 7.09 -8.22
N ILE A 145 10.50 7.89 -8.85
CA ILE A 145 9.16 7.45 -9.28
C ILE A 145 9.26 6.32 -10.33
N TRP A 146 10.18 6.41 -11.28
CA TRP A 146 10.36 5.37 -12.30
C TRP A 146 10.89 4.08 -11.68
N ARG A 147 11.85 4.18 -10.76
CA ARG A 147 12.33 3.04 -10.00
C ARG A 147 11.21 2.43 -9.17
N ALA A 148 10.36 3.25 -8.53
CA ALA A 148 9.20 2.77 -7.77
C ALA A 148 8.29 1.92 -8.67
N ARG A 149 7.90 2.43 -9.84
CA ARG A 149 7.04 1.69 -10.78
C ARG A 149 7.62 0.38 -11.28
N TRP A 150 8.94 0.30 -11.40
CA TRP A 150 9.61 -0.91 -11.88
C TRP A 150 9.88 -1.91 -10.75
N ALA A 151 10.28 -1.44 -9.56
CA ALA A 151 10.79 -2.29 -8.48
C ALA A 151 9.79 -2.54 -7.35
N SER A 152 8.74 -1.73 -7.19
CA SER A 152 7.77 -1.83 -6.10
C SER A 152 6.43 -2.33 -6.60
N GLN A 153 5.84 -3.23 -5.81
CA GLN A 153 4.50 -3.77 -6.00
C GLN A 153 3.86 -3.95 -4.63
N THR A 154 2.53 -3.81 -4.56
CA THR A 154 1.80 -4.15 -3.32
C THR A 154 1.82 -5.67 -3.13
N ASN A 155 2.39 -6.15 -2.03
CA ASN A 155 2.59 -7.57 -1.77
C ASN A 155 2.44 -7.93 -0.29
N ALA A 156 2.86 -9.14 0.08
CA ALA A 156 2.74 -9.66 1.45
C ALA A 156 3.41 -8.78 2.52
N VAL A 157 4.53 -8.11 2.20
CA VAL A 157 5.19 -7.21 3.16
C VAL A 157 4.30 -6.01 3.48
N ASP A 158 3.54 -5.50 2.50
CA ASP A 158 2.57 -4.45 2.75
C ASP A 158 1.46 -4.94 3.69
N TYR A 159 0.83 -6.07 3.36
CA TYR A 159 -0.32 -6.57 4.10
C TYR A 159 0.03 -7.02 5.51
N PHE A 160 1.14 -7.71 5.70
CA PHE A 160 1.49 -8.37 6.97
C PHE A 160 2.50 -7.58 7.81
N CYS A 161 3.20 -6.59 7.26
CA CYS A 161 4.05 -5.69 8.04
C CYS A 161 3.44 -4.29 8.08
N TYR A 162 3.61 -3.48 7.03
CA TYR A 162 3.36 -2.04 7.11
C TYR A 162 1.89 -1.70 7.39
N TRP A 163 0.97 -2.32 6.66
CA TRP A 163 -0.46 -2.05 6.81
C TRP A 163 -1.02 -2.69 8.07
N LYS A 164 -0.62 -3.93 8.38
CA LYS A 164 -1.00 -4.61 9.63
C LYS A 164 -0.62 -3.78 10.86
N LEU A 165 0.64 -3.38 10.96
CA LEU A 165 1.14 -2.64 12.11
C LEU A 165 0.53 -1.24 12.18
N PHE A 166 0.34 -0.55 11.05
CA PHE A 166 -0.33 0.74 11.00
C PHE A 166 -1.79 0.65 11.48
N ASP A 167 -2.57 -0.28 10.92
CA ASP A 167 -3.97 -0.49 11.29
C ASP A 167 -4.10 -0.84 12.78
N ALA A 168 -3.25 -1.74 13.27
CA ALA A 168 -3.25 -2.17 14.67
C ALA A 168 -2.88 -1.02 15.61
N LEU A 169 -1.84 -0.25 15.28
CA LEU A 169 -1.42 0.89 16.09
C LEU A 169 -2.52 1.95 16.17
N LYS A 170 -3.12 2.30 15.02
CA LYS A 170 -4.22 3.25 14.95
C LYS A 170 -5.43 2.76 15.76
N ALA A 171 -5.85 1.51 15.56
CA ALA A 171 -6.99 0.93 16.27
C ALA A 171 -6.74 0.84 17.79
N CYS A 172 -5.51 0.54 18.20
CA CYS A 172 -5.16 0.49 19.61
C CYS A 172 -5.18 1.89 20.23
N ALA A 173 -4.56 2.88 19.56
CA ALA A 173 -4.47 4.24 20.05
C ALA A 173 -5.83 4.94 20.14
N LEU A 174 -6.72 4.73 19.16
CA LEU A 174 -8.00 5.45 19.07
C LEU A 174 -9.17 4.69 19.69
N ALA A 175 -9.11 3.36 19.77
CA ALA A 175 -10.25 2.53 20.18
C ALA A 175 -9.87 1.37 21.12
N ALA A 176 -8.62 1.27 21.58
CA ALA A 176 -8.11 0.16 22.40
C ALA A 176 -8.33 -1.24 21.77
N HIS A 177 -8.39 -1.33 20.45
CA HIS A 177 -8.56 -2.58 19.70
C HIS A 177 -7.25 -3.01 19.04
N TYR A 178 -7.04 -4.33 18.90
CA TYR A 178 -5.85 -4.91 18.25
C TYR A 178 -4.50 -4.49 18.86
N CYS A 179 -4.45 -4.13 20.14
CA CYS A 179 -3.21 -3.76 20.82
C CYS A 179 -2.17 -4.88 20.82
N ASN A 180 -2.60 -6.15 20.84
CA ASN A 180 -1.72 -7.31 20.68
C ASN A 180 -1.05 -7.35 19.30
N TYR A 181 -1.66 -6.84 18.24
CA TYR A 181 -1.01 -6.74 16.92
C TYR A 181 -0.01 -5.59 16.85
N ALA A 182 -0.15 -4.57 17.71
CA ALA A 182 0.67 -3.36 17.70
C ALA A 182 1.88 -3.44 18.63
N PHE A 183 1.75 -4.08 19.79
CA PHE A 183 2.72 -4.03 20.88
C PHE A 183 2.90 -5.40 21.56
N GLY A 184 3.98 -5.51 22.36
CA GLY A 184 4.14 -6.57 23.35
C GLY A 184 4.84 -7.84 22.84
N ASN A 185 5.45 -7.81 21.66
CA ASN A 185 6.15 -8.95 21.06
C ASN A 185 5.27 -10.20 21.06
N THR A 186 4.06 -10.07 20.53
CA THR A 186 3.08 -11.17 20.45
C THR A 186 3.28 -11.97 19.16
N GLU A 187 2.68 -13.15 19.09
CA GLU A 187 2.64 -13.93 17.85
C GLU A 187 1.93 -13.15 16.73
N GLU A 188 0.84 -12.44 17.04
CA GLU A 188 0.10 -11.65 16.07
C GLU A 188 0.92 -10.46 15.51
N GLN A 189 1.69 -9.80 16.37
CA GLN A 189 2.60 -8.74 15.96
C GLN A 189 3.69 -9.29 15.03
N ARG A 190 4.27 -10.44 15.37
CA ARG A 190 5.37 -11.05 14.59
C ARG A 190 4.95 -11.78 13.32
N TYR A 191 3.70 -12.24 13.24
CA TYR A 191 3.21 -13.09 12.16
C TYR A 191 3.25 -12.41 10.78
N MET A 192 3.88 -13.06 9.81
CA MET A 192 4.12 -12.52 8.46
C MET A 192 3.37 -13.25 7.33
N GLY A 193 2.42 -14.12 7.68
CA GLY A 193 1.67 -14.93 6.72
C GLY A 193 2.29 -16.29 6.44
N GLN A 194 1.68 -17.02 5.52
CA GLN A 194 2.17 -18.30 4.99
C GLN A 194 2.29 -18.22 3.48
N TRP A 195 3.35 -18.82 2.94
CA TRP A 195 3.49 -19.10 1.52
C TRP A 195 2.35 -20.01 1.04
N SER A 196 2.13 -20.06 -0.27
CA SER A 196 1.06 -20.87 -0.87
C SER A 196 1.16 -22.37 -0.62
N ASP A 197 2.34 -22.87 -0.28
CA ASP A 197 2.62 -24.25 0.10
C ASP A 197 2.39 -24.53 1.60
N GLY A 198 1.97 -23.53 2.37
CA GLY A 198 1.76 -23.60 3.82
C GLY A 198 3.00 -23.31 4.65
N THR A 199 4.17 -23.09 4.04
CA THR A 199 5.39 -22.72 4.76
C THR A 199 5.20 -21.37 5.45
N PRO A 200 5.48 -21.21 6.75
CA PRO A 200 5.43 -19.91 7.41
C PRO A 200 6.45 -18.93 6.85
N VAL A 201 6.06 -17.67 6.64
CA VAL A 201 7.02 -16.60 6.35
C VAL A 201 7.84 -16.31 7.60
N LYS A 202 9.13 -15.96 7.42
CA LYS A 202 10.00 -15.53 8.52
C LYS A 202 9.33 -14.39 9.31
N GLU A 203 9.16 -14.61 10.60
CA GLU A 203 8.55 -13.66 11.53
C GLU A 203 9.35 -12.35 11.65
N LEU A 204 8.65 -11.28 12.03
CA LEU A 204 9.31 -10.05 12.47
C LEU A 204 10.07 -10.32 13.76
N THR A 205 11.23 -9.70 13.89
CA THR A 205 11.98 -9.68 15.15
C THR A 205 11.69 -8.38 15.89
N VAL A 206 11.19 -8.48 17.11
CA VAL A 206 11.06 -7.34 18.02
C VAL A 206 12.35 -7.26 18.84
N LEU A 207 12.99 -6.09 18.84
CA LEU A 207 14.22 -5.83 19.58
C LEU A 207 13.87 -5.05 20.84
N ASP A 208 14.20 -5.58 22.02
CA ASP A 208 13.83 -4.98 23.30
C ASP A 208 14.81 -3.88 23.76
N THR A 209 15.96 -3.74 23.09
CA THR A 209 16.93 -2.65 23.28
C THR A 209 17.81 -2.51 22.04
N LEU A 210 18.11 -1.27 21.63
CA LEU A 210 19.28 -0.97 20.81
C LEU A 210 20.48 -0.95 21.76
N GLU A 211 21.25 -2.03 21.82
CA GLU A 211 22.68 -1.91 22.21
C GLU A 211 23.50 -1.42 21.02
#